data_AF-A0A8H6ZFK4-F1
#
_entry.id   AF-A0A8H6ZFK4-F1
#
_cell.length_a   1.000
_cell.length_b   1.000
_cell.length_c   1.000
_cell.angle_alpha   90.00
_cell.angle_beta   90.00
_cell.angle_gamma   90.00
#
_symmetry.space_group_name_H-M   'P 1'
#
loop_
_entity.id
_entity.type
_entity.pdbx_description
1 polymer ?
#
loop_
_entity_poly.entity_id
_entity_poly.type
_entity_poly.pdbx_seq_one_letter_code
_entity_poly.pdbx_strand_id
1 'polypeptide(L)'
;MAPYLETVKASSDDPFHPQELTRSNSHLLPSKSQTLASTQLSFSRPLRVLWDSSVYTILRTRAGSNYLQDLLGSAAFSVVQNDIKGNIVKVRTRYDAAPALSGTLEKLVENEKGEKKRTATEGLMWLLRGMSFTCKALQNAQANKSEELSAAFNKSYEGTLKKFHNFVVKGIFSVAMKACPYRADFYAKLAADPAGGPPASDEKLNEELNKWLEALASIVARMESFYETGGYGKGL
;
A
#
# COMPACT_ATOMS: atom_id res chain seq x y z
N MET A 1 -34.52 27.17 2.96
CA MET A 1 -34.58 25.78 2.46
C MET A 1 -33.16 25.28 2.25
N ALA A 2 -32.65 24.52 3.22
CA ALA A 2 -31.56 23.55 3.13
C ALA A 2 -31.44 22.91 4.53
N PRO A 3 -31.85 21.64 4.74
CA PRO A 3 -31.65 20.97 6.02
C PRO A 3 -30.52 19.94 5.98
N TYR A 4 -30.07 19.58 7.19
CA TYR A 4 -29.45 18.32 7.59
C TYR A 4 -27.93 18.13 7.45
N LEU A 5 -27.21 18.64 8.45
CA LEU A 5 -26.00 17.98 8.98
C LEU A 5 -26.44 17.18 10.22
N GLU A 6 -26.64 15.86 10.07
CA GLU A 6 -26.78 14.95 11.20
C GLU A 6 -25.39 14.56 11.70
N THR A 7 -25.08 14.96 12.93
CA THR A 7 -23.92 14.53 13.70
C THR A 7 -24.04 13.04 14.00
N VAL A 8 -23.16 12.21 13.41
CA VAL A 8 -22.99 10.81 13.82
C VAL A 8 -22.31 10.80 15.19
N LYS A 9 -23.08 10.50 16.25
CA LYS A 9 -22.53 10.11 17.56
C LYS A 9 -21.78 8.79 17.39
N ALA A 10 -20.53 8.76 17.80
CA ALA A 10 -19.76 7.53 17.91
C ALA A 10 -20.49 6.58 18.88
N SER A 11 -20.82 5.39 18.40
CA SER A 11 -21.34 4.30 19.23
C SER A 11 -20.27 3.85 20.22
N SER A 12 -20.65 3.68 21.49
CA SER A 12 -19.80 3.18 22.57
C SER A 12 -19.42 1.71 22.44
N ASP A 13 -19.84 1.04 21.37
CA ASP A 13 -19.55 -0.37 21.09
C ASP A 13 -18.40 -0.57 20.09
N ASP A 14 -17.58 0.46 19.82
CA ASP A 14 -16.34 0.30 19.07
C ASP A 14 -15.29 -0.43 19.93
N PRO A 15 -14.88 -1.68 19.59
CA PRO A 15 -13.86 -2.42 20.33
C PRO A 15 -12.46 -1.77 20.27
N PHE A 16 -12.30 -0.63 19.59
CA PHE A 16 -11.07 0.12 19.47
C PHE A 16 -11.05 1.45 20.23
N HIS A 17 -11.95 1.67 21.21
CA HIS A 17 -11.75 2.79 22.12
C HIS A 17 -10.44 2.57 22.93
N PRO A 18 -9.43 3.46 22.85
CA PRO A 18 -8.18 3.27 23.57
C PRO A 18 -8.43 3.45 25.07
N GLN A 19 -8.57 2.34 25.81
CA GLN A 19 -8.52 2.40 27.26
C GLN A 19 -7.08 2.73 27.70
N GLU A 20 -6.97 3.70 28.61
CA GLU A 20 -5.73 4.21 29.19
C GLU A 20 -4.82 3.09 29.70
N LEU A 21 -3.64 2.97 29.08
CA LEU A 21 -2.52 2.16 29.58
C LEU A 21 -1.89 2.86 30.79
N THR A 22 -2.43 2.66 31.99
CA THR A 22 -1.69 2.92 33.23
C THR A 22 -1.09 1.62 33.77
N ARG A 23 0.25 1.63 33.83
CA ARG A 23 1.18 0.83 34.65
C ARG A 23 1.30 -0.69 34.45
N SER A 24 2.56 -1.03 34.18
CA SER A 24 3.32 -2.21 34.63
C SER A 24 3.13 -3.52 33.85
N ASN A 25 4.04 -3.76 32.90
CA ASN A 25 4.81 -5.02 32.87
C ASN A 25 6.03 -4.88 31.96
N SER A 26 7.17 -4.55 32.55
CA SER A 26 8.48 -4.47 31.92
C SER A 26 9.14 -5.85 31.86
N HIS A 27 8.63 -6.82 31.08
CA HIS A 27 9.39 -8.00 30.61
C HIS A 27 8.60 -8.90 29.64
N LEU A 28 8.03 -8.33 28.57
CA LEU A 28 7.52 -9.11 27.44
C LEU A 28 8.05 -8.50 26.16
N LEU A 29 8.74 -9.31 25.34
CA LEU A 29 9.09 -8.93 23.97
C LEU A 29 7.78 -8.63 23.22
N PRO A 30 7.66 -7.49 22.52
CA PRO A 30 6.43 -7.11 21.86
C PRO A 30 6.06 -8.13 20.78
N SER A 31 4.76 -8.45 20.67
CA SER A 31 4.26 -9.30 19.58
C SER A 31 4.49 -8.62 18.22
N LYS A 32 4.57 -9.38 17.11
CA LYS A 32 4.75 -8.81 15.76
C LYS A 32 3.74 -7.71 15.41
N SER A 33 2.51 -7.81 15.93
CA SER A 33 1.46 -6.79 15.77
C SER A 33 1.75 -5.50 16.54
N GLN A 34 2.41 -5.59 17.70
CA GLN A 34 2.88 -4.42 18.47
C GLN A 34 4.08 -3.76 17.80
N THR A 35 5.00 -4.54 17.22
CA THR A 35 6.18 -4.02 16.49
C THR A 35 5.80 -3.26 15.21
N LEU A 36 4.78 -3.71 14.49
CA LEU A 36 4.29 -3.02 13.28
C LEU A 36 3.50 -1.75 13.61
N ALA A 37 2.70 -1.76 14.68
CA ALA A 37 1.97 -0.58 15.15
C ALA A 37 2.93 0.51 15.69
N SER A 38 3.98 0.11 16.41
CA SER A 38 5.01 1.05 16.87
C SER A 38 5.83 1.62 15.71
N THR A 39 6.09 0.83 14.67
CA THR A 39 6.76 1.28 13.43
C THR A 39 5.86 2.24 12.65
N GLN A 40 4.55 1.97 12.54
CA GLN A 40 3.59 2.90 11.94
C GLN A 40 3.55 4.24 12.69
N LEU A 41 3.56 4.19 14.03
CA LEU A 41 3.47 5.38 14.87
C LEU A 41 4.73 6.26 14.82
N SER A 42 5.86 5.76 14.30
CA SER A 42 7.12 6.49 14.22
C SER A 42 7.30 7.29 12.92
N PHE A 43 6.48 7.05 11.88
CA PHE A 43 6.50 7.83 10.64
C PHE A 43 5.79 9.17 10.79
N SER A 44 6.26 10.21 10.10
CA SER A 44 5.48 11.44 9.92
C SER A 44 4.09 11.13 9.37
N ARG A 45 3.12 12.02 9.65
CA ARG A 45 1.73 11.85 9.19
C ARG A 45 1.61 11.53 7.69
N PRO A 46 2.32 12.20 6.76
CA PRO A 46 2.26 11.87 5.33
C PRO A 46 2.66 10.41 5.04
N LEU A 47 3.74 9.93 5.64
CA LEU A 47 4.25 8.58 5.42
C LEU A 47 3.48 7.51 6.21
N ARG A 48 2.80 7.90 7.27
CA ARG A 48 1.83 7.05 7.99
C ARG A 48 0.62 6.73 7.11
N VAL A 49 0.14 7.72 6.35
CA VAL A 49 -0.92 7.52 5.37
C VAL A 49 -0.47 6.58 4.24
N LEU A 50 0.80 6.66 3.82
CA LEU A 50 1.40 5.71 2.88
C LEU A 50 1.58 4.30 3.45
N TRP A 51 1.85 4.19 4.74
CA TRP A 51 1.91 2.92 5.46
C TRP A 51 0.54 2.23 5.52
N ASP A 52 -0.54 3.01 5.67
CA ASP A 52 -1.92 2.50 5.63
C ASP A 52 -2.30 1.92 4.26
N SER A 53 -1.61 2.32 3.19
CA SER A 53 -1.74 1.74 1.85
C SER A 53 -1.02 0.39 1.67
N SER A 54 -0.23 -0.06 2.65
CA SER A 54 0.53 -1.32 2.53
C SER A 54 -0.39 -2.55 2.65
N VAL A 55 0.01 -3.64 2.00
CA VAL A 55 -0.79 -4.89 1.87
C VAL A 55 -1.21 -5.48 3.21
N TYR A 56 -0.40 -5.28 4.26
CA TYR A 56 -0.70 -5.78 5.61
C TYR A 56 -1.75 -4.92 6.33
N THR A 57 -1.73 -3.60 6.11
CA THR A 57 -2.68 -2.67 6.70
C THR A 57 -4.05 -2.73 6.02
N ILE A 58 -4.10 -3.12 4.75
CA ILE A 58 -5.34 -3.38 3.98
C ILE A 58 -6.25 -4.45 4.65
N LEU A 59 -5.68 -5.46 5.30
CA LEU A 59 -6.47 -6.45 6.05
C LEU A 59 -6.98 -5.90 7.38
N ARG A 60 -6.18 -5.07 8.06
CA ARG A 60 -6.43 -4.65 9.45
C ARG A 60 -7.19 -3.34 9.58
N THR A 61 -7.17 -2.50 8.57
CA THR A 61 -7.85 -1.20 8.58
C THR A 61 -8.90 -1.17 7.47
N ARG A 62 -10.03 -0.51 7.75
CA ARG A 62 -11.05 -0.22 6.73
C ARG A 62 -10.58 0.88 5.74
N ALA A 63 -9.41 1.47 6.01
CA ALA A 63 -8.84 2.62 5.32
C ALA A 63 -7.52 2.24 4.65
N GLY A 64 -7.59 1.65 3.46
CA GLY A 64 -6.46 1.72 2.53
C GLY A 64 -6.44 3.12 1.94
N SER A 65 -5.55 4.00 2.41
CA SER A 65 -5.48 5.35 1.86
C SER A 65 -4.92 5.33 0.43
N ASN A 66 -5.50 6.14 -0.47
CA ASN A 66 -5.05 6.28 -1.85
C ASN A 66 -3.94 7.35 -2.00
N TYR A 67 -3.29 7.75 -0.91
CA TYR A 67 -2.44 8.93 -0.88
C TYR A 67 -1.27 8.86 -1.88
N LEU A 68 -0.62 7.70 -2.03
CA LEU A 68 0.45 7.53 -3.02
C LEU A 68 -0.07 7.70 -4.46
N GLN A 69 -1.31 7.30 -4.69
CA GLN A 69 -1.99 7.39 -5.97
C GLN A 69 -2.46 8.82 -6.27
N ASP A 70 -2.95 9.54 -5.26
CA ASP A 70 -3.36 10.95 -5.35
C ASP A 70 -2.14 11.85 -5.55
N LEU A 71 -0.98 11.47 -4.99
CA LEU A 71 0.30 12.17 -5.18
C LEU A 71 0.78 12.17 -6.64
N LEU A 72 0.55 11.09 -7.38
CA LEU A 72 0.89 10.99 -8.81
C LEU A 72 -0.04 11.83 -9.70
N GLY A 73 -1.19 12.27 -9.16
CA GLY A 73 -1.82 13.54 -9.52
C GLY A 73 -2.36 13.70 -10.95
N SER A 74 -2.54 12.64 -11.74
CA SER A 74 -3.09 12.78 -13.10
C SER A 74 -4.08 11.69 -13.48
N ALA A 75 -5.04 12.04 -14.35
CA ALA A 75 -5.97 11.11 -14.97
C ALA A 75 -5.25 9.96 -15.69
N ALA A 76 -4.00 10.16 -16.10
CA ALA A 76 -3.17 9.14 -16.73
C ALA A 76 -2.81 7.97 -15.78
N PHE A 77 -2.84 8.19 -14.46
CA PHE A 77 -2.67 7.12 -13.47
C PHE A 77 -3.98 6.45 -13.07
N SER A 78 -5.15 6.96 -13.46
CA SER A 78 -6.46 6.40 -13.05
C SER A 78 -6.59 4.90 -13.33
N VAL A 79 -6.03 4.41 -14.43
CA VAL A 79 -6.03 2.97 -14.76
C VAL A 79 -5.25 2.17 -13.71
N VAL A 80 -4.08 2.66 -13.29
CA VAL A 80 -3.26 2.04 -12.24
C VAL A 80 -3.98 2.11 -10.88
N GLN A 81 -4.60 3.25 -10.58
CA GLN A 81 -5.38 3.42 -9.34
C GLN A 81 -6.56 2.44 -9.29
N ASN A 82 -7.29 2.29 -10.39
CA ASN A 82 -8.44 1.40 -10.48
C ASN A 82 -8.03 -0.07 -10.37
N ASP A 83 -6.90 -0.46 -10.95
CA ASP A 83 -6.35 -1.81 -10.79
C ASP A 83 -6.04 -2.11 -9.31
N ILE A 84 -5.32 -1.21 -8.63
CA ILE A 84 -5.00 -1.36 -7.20
C ILE A 84 -6.30 -1.43 -6.37
N LYS A 85 -7.23 -0.50 -6.56
CA LYS A 85 -8.51 -0.45 -5.83
C LYS A 85 -9.32 -1.73 -6.04
N GLY A 86 -9.46 -2.17 -7.30
CA GLY A 86 -10.18 -3.40 -7.63
C GLY A 86 -9.56 -4.63 -6.97
N ASN A 87 -8.23 -4.73 -6.96
CA ASN A 87 -7.52 -5.83 -6.34
C ASN A 87 -7.62 -5.82 -4.80
N ILE A 88 -7.59 -4.64 -4.17
CA ILE A 88 -7.87 -4.50 -2.73
C ILE A 88 -9.30 -4.97 -2.41
N VAL A 89 -10.29 -4.57 -3.21
CA VAL A 89 -11.69 -5.00 -3.03
C VAL A 89 -11.83 -6.52 -3.10
N LYS A 90 -11.15 -7.18 -4.05
CA LYS A 90 -11.15 -8.66 -4.16
C LYS A 90 -10.63 -9.32 -2.87
N VAL A 91 -9.48 -8.85 -2.36
CA VAL A 91 -8.87 -9.37 -1.13
C VAL A 91 -9.77 -9.12 0.08
N ARG A 92 -10.34 -7.92 0.18
CA ARG A 92 -11.21 -7.53 1.29
C ARG A 92 -12.51 -8.33 1.31
N THR A 93 -13.13 -8.51 0.14
CA THR A 93 -14.36 -9.30 0.00
C THR A 93 -14.17 -10.70 0.55
N ARG A 94 -13.02 -11.34 0.28
CA ARG A 94 -12.69 -12.65 0.85
C ARG A 94 -12.50 -12.59 2.36
N TYR A 95 -11.78 -11.60 2.86
CA TYR A 95 -11.59 -11.41 4.30
C TYR A 95 -12.93 -11.28 5.04
N ASP A 96 -13.84 -10.44 4.53
CA ASP A 96 -15.13 -10.20 5.16
C ASP A 96 -16.07 -11.43 5.06
N ALA A 97 -15.97 -12.22 3.98
CA ALA A 97 -16.75 -13.44 3.81
C ALA A 97 -16.29 -14.60 4.71
N ALA A 98 -14.99 -14.67 5.05
CA ALA A 98 -14.42 -15.75 5.86
C ALA A 98 -13.31 -15.25 6.81
N PRO A 99 -13.64 -14.39 7.80
CA PRO A 99 -12.63 -13.71 8.63
C PRO A 99 -11.79 -14.67 9.47
N ALA A 100 -12.40 -15.73 10.01
CA ALA A 100 -11.71 -16.77 10.77
C ALA A 100 -10.65 -17.53 9.94
N LEU A 101 -10.85 -17.62 8.62
CA LEU A 101 -9.95 -18.27 7.67
C LEU A 101 -9.00 -17.27 6.99
N SER A 102 -9.15 -15.97 7.24
CA SER A 102 -8.44 -14.91 6.52
C SER A 102 -7.61 -14.02 7.46
N GLY A 103 -7.27 -14.51 8.66
CA GLY A 103 -6.52 -13.74 9.66
C GLY A 103 -5.13 -13.26 9.22
N THR A 104 -4.58 -13.83 8.15
CA THR A 104 -3.40 -13.30 7.43
C THR A 104 -3.61 -13.45 5.92
N LEU A 105 -2.80 -12.75 5.11
CA LEU A 105 -2.82 -12.86 3.66
C LEU A 105 -2.51 -14.30 3.20
N GLU A 106 -1.56 -14.97 3.85
CA GLU A 106 -1.22 -16.36 3.54
C GLU A 106 -2.39 -17.30 3.81
N LYS A 107 -3.02 -17.19 4.99
CA LYS A 107 -4.20 -17.99 5.33
C LYS A 107 -5.36 -17.74 4.37
N LEU A 108 -5.56 -16.48 3.98
CA LEU A 108 -6.57 -16.12 2.99
C LEU A 108 -6.35 -16.87 1.66
N VAL A 109 -5.11 -16.88 1.16
CA VAL A 109 -4.74 -17.57 -0.09
C VAL A 109 -4.79 -19.09 0.05
N GLU A 110 -4.26 -19.64 1.15
CA GLU A 110 -4.29 -21.06 1.46
C GLU A 110 -5.72 -21.60 1.48
N ASN A 111 -6.62 -20.89 2.17
CA ASN A 111 -8.00 -21.32 2.33
C ASN A 111 -8.85 -21.10 1.08
N GLU A 112 -8.45 -20.22 0.16
CA GLU A 112 -9.12 -20.07 -1.14
C GLU A 112 -8.65 -21.11 -2.17
N LYS A 113 -7.49 -21.76 -1.98
CA LYS A 113 -6.90 -22.70 -2.96
C LYS A 113 -7.81 -23.87 -3.36
N GLY A 114 -8.64 -24.36 -2.43
CA GLY A 114 -9.58 -25.47 -2.68
C GLY A 114 -10.88 -25.05 -3.36
N GLU A 115 -11.09 -23.75 -3.60
CA GLU A 115 -12.35 -23.23 -4.11
C GLU A 115 -12.38 -23.18 -5.64
N LYS A 116 -13.59 -23.21 -6.21
CA LYS A 116 -13.80 -23.14 -7.66
C LYS A 116 -13.28 -21.84 -8.27
N LYS A 117 -13.26 -20.76 -7.50
CA LYS A 117 -12.76 -19.44 -7.92
C LYS A 117 -11.76 -18.94 -6.90
N ARG A 118 -10.63 -18.42 -7.38
CA ARG A 118 -9.52 -17.93 -6.55
C ARG A 118 -9.32 -16.42 -6.72
N THR A 119 -10.43 -15.68 -6.64
CA THR A 119 -10.51 -14.27 -7.00
C THR A 119 -9.64 -13.39 -6.10
N ALA A 120 -9.57 -13.69 -4.79
CA ALA A 120 -8.75 -12.94 -3.86
C ALA A 120 -7.26 -13.28 -4.01
N THR A 121 -6.93 -14.54 -4.31
CA THR A 121 -5.57 -14.98 -4.64
C THR A 121 -5.07 -14.25 -5.88
N GLU A 122 -5.88 -14.19 -6.94
CA GLU A 122 -5.52 -13.48 -8.17
C GLU A 122 -5.40 -11.97 -7.90
N GLY A 123 -6.37 -11.38 -7.19
CA GLY A 123 -6.33 -9.97 -6.82
C GLY A 123 -5.09 -9.61 -6.02
N LEU A 124 -4.75 -10.40 -4.99
CA LEU A 124 -3.56 -10.18 -4.18
C LEU A 124 -2.27 -10.31 -4.99
N MET A 125 -2.20 -11.25 -5.95
CA MET A 125 -1.04 -11.38 -6.83
C MET A 125 -0.83 -10.12 -7.68
N TRP A 126 -1.88 -9.59 -8.30
CA TRP A 126 -1.79 -8.35 -9.07
C TRP A 126 -1.46 -7.14 -8.19
N LEU A 127 -2.06 -7.06 -6.99
CA LEU A 127 -1.73 -6.04 -6.01
C LEU A 127 -0.24 -6.08 -5.62
N LEU A 128 0.31 -7.26 -5.33
CA LEU A 128 1.73 -7.43 -5.00
C LEU A 128 2.65 -7.00 -6.15
N ARG A 129 2.30 -7.32 -7.41
CA ARG A 129 3.05 -6.85 -8.58
C ARG A 129 3.03 -5.33 -8.70
N GLY A 130 1.88 -4.69 -8.48
CA GLY A 130 1.75 -3.23 -8.47
C GLY A 130 2.55 -2.56 -7.33
N MET A 131 2.56 -3.18 -6.15
CA MET A 131 3.36 -2.72 -5.01
C MET A 131 4.86 -2.90 -5.25
N SER A 132 5.27 -4.02 -5.85
CA SER A 132 6.66 -4.29 -6.27
C SER A 132 7.13 -3.23 -7.26
N PHE A 133 6.32 -2.92 -8.27
CA PHE A 133 6.56 -1.83 -9.22
C PHE A 133 6.75 -0.48 -8.51
N THR A 134 5.80 -0.10 -7.66
CA THR A 134 5.82 1.20 -6.96
C THR A 134 7.03 1.33 -6.04
N CYS A 135 7.32 0.28 -5.26
CA CYS A 135 8.45 0.23 -4.35
C CYS A 135 9.77 0.42 -5.10
N LYS A 136 10.01 -0.36 -6.15
CA LYS A 136 11.23 -0.27 -6.96
C LYS A 136 11.35 1.07 -7.69
N ALA A 137 10.25 1.65 -8.13
CA ALA A 137 10.24 2.97 -8.77
C ALA A 137 10.70 4.06 -7.82
N LEU A 138 10.19 4.06 -6.59
CA LEU A 138 10.58 5.02 -5.56
C LEU A 138 11.99 4.75 -5.00
N GLN A 139 12.42 3.50 -4.89
CA GLN A 139 13.81 3.15 -4.58
C GLN A 139 14.78 3.67 -5.65
N ASN A 140 14.46 3.49 -6.94
CA ASN A 140 15.24 4.07 -8.04
C ASN A 140 15.29 5.60 -7.93
N ALA A 141 14.16 6.25 -7.63
CA ALA A 141 14.11 7.70 -7.47
C ALA A 141 14.95 8.17 -6.26
N GLN A 142 14.96 7.43 -5.15
CA GLN A 142 15.78 7.75 -3.98
C GLN A 142 17.28 7.57 -4.24
N ALA A 143 17.65 6.51 -4.95
CA ALA A 143 19.04 6.22 -5.30
C ALA A 143 19.62 7.24 -6.30
N ASN A 144 18.81 7.69 -7.26
CA ASN A 144 19.24 8.60 -8.33
C ASN A 144 18.54 9.95 -8.21
N LYS A 145 19.06 10.82 -7.33
CA LYS A 145 18.43 12.12 -7.04
C LYS A 145 18.37 13.09 -8.22
N SER A 146 19.22 12.89 -9.23
CA SER A 146 19.25 13.68 -10.47
C SER A 146 18.29 13.18 -11.55
N GLU A 147 17.68 12.01 -11.38
CA GLU A 147 16.73 11.45 -12.34
C GLU A 147 15.30 11.93 -12.07
N GLU A 148 14.58 12.25 -13.16
CA GLU A 148 13.15 12.50 -13.13
C GLU A 148 12.35 11.22 -12.82
N LEU A 149 11.16 11.40 -12.23
CA LEU A 149 10.32 10.27 -11.81
C LEU A 149 9.92 9.36 -12.98
N SER A 150 9.71 9.92 -14.16
CA SER A 150 9.40 9.13 -15.36
C SER A 150 10.51 8.12 -15.69
N ALA A 151 11.78 8.47 -15.51
CA ALA A 151 12.90 7.55 -15.74
C ALA A 151 12.92 6.43 -14.68
N ALA A 152 12.80 6.79 -13.40
CA ALA A 152 12.79 5.85 -12.29
C ALA A 152 11.62 4.84 -12.38
N PHE A 153 10.43 5.33 -12.75
CA PHE A 153 9.23 4.51 -12.94
C PHE A 153 9.35 3.62 -14.18
N ASN A 154 9.85 4.13 -15.32
CA ASN A 154 10.09 3.30 -16.50
C ASN A 154 11.04 2.13 -16.20
N LYS A 155 12.15 2.40 -15.51
CA LYS A 155 13.10 1.36 -15.10
C LYS A 155 12.42 0.29 -14.24
N SER A 156 11.57 0.70 -13.30
CA SER A 156 10.81 -0.25 -12.47
C SER A 156 9.82 -1.07 -13.29
N TYR A 157 9.12 -0.45 -14.25
CA TYR A 157 8.13 -1.11 -15.09
C TYR A 157 8.75 -2.25 -15.91
N GLU A 158 9.89 -1.99 -16.53
CA GLU A 158 10.68 -2.97 -17.28
C GLU A 158 11.04 -4.18 -16.40
N GLY A 159 11.44 -3.94 -15.14
CA GLY A 159 11.83 -4.98 -14.18
C GLY A 159 10.68 -5.68 -13.45
N THR A 160 9.42 -5.27 -13.64
CA THR A 160 8.28 -5.78 -12.85
C THR A 160 7.07 -6.15 -13.71
N LEU A 161 6.24 -5.16 -14.06
CA LEU A 161 4.91 -5.36 -14.63
C LEU A 161 4.93 -5.66 -16.13
N LYS A 162 5.94 -5.19 -16.88
CA LYS A 162 5.96 -5.27 -18.34
C LYS A 162 5.77 -6.69 -18.88
N LYS A 163 6.33 -7.70 -18.20
CA LYS A 163 6.21 -9.11 -18.59
C LYS A 163 4.80 -9.67 -18.46
N PHE A 164 3.94 -9.04 -17.66
CA PHE A 164 2.55 -9.46 -17.43
C PHE A 164 1.53 -8.69 -18.27
N HIS A 165 1.94 -7.61 -18.94
CA HIS A 165 1.05 -6.76 -19.73
C HIS A 165 1.07 -7.14 -21.21
N ASN A 166 -0.13 -7.17 -21.82
CA ASN A 166 -0.27 -7.28 -23.27
C ASN A 166 0.10 -5.95 -23.97
N PHE A 167 0.09 -5.93 -25.31
CA PHE A 167 0.52 -4.75 -26.07
C PHE A 167 -0.34 -3.51 -25.80
N VAL A 168 -1.64 -3.68 -25.57
CA VAL A 168 -2.57 -2.58 -25.25
C VAL A 168 -2.23 -1.95 -23.91
N VAL A 169 -2.09 -2.78 -22.87
CA VAL A 169 -1.76 -2.30 -21.51
C VAL A 169 -0.36 -1.69 -21.48
N LYS A 170 0.60 -2.25 -22.23
CA LYS A 170 1.93 -1.62 -22.43
C LYS A 170 1.84 -0.22 -23.03
N GLY A 171 0.95 0.00 -24.01
CA GLY A 171 0.71 1.31 -24.60
C GLY A 171 0.14 2.32 -23.60
N ILE A 172 -0.88 1.92 -22.83
CA ILE A 172 -1.46 2.75 -21.76
C ILE A 172 -0.38 3.16 -20.75
N PHE A 173 0.45 2.20 -20.33
CA PHE A 173 1.52 2.46 -19.38
C PHE A 173 2.56 3.46 -19.92
N SER A 174 2.94 3.34 -21.19
CA SER A 174 3.85 4.29 -21.86
C SER A 174 3.31 5.72 -21.83
N VAL A 175 2.00 5.90 -22.03
CA VAL A 175 1.36 7.22 -21.90
C VAL A 175 1.37 7.70 -20.45
N ALA A 176 1.06 6.83 -19.47
CA ALA A 176 1.09 7.17 -18.05
C ALA A 176 2.48 7.66 -17.60
N MET A 177 3.56 7.04 -18.09
CA MET A 177 4.94 7.45 -17.75
C MET A 177 5.30 8.83 -18.28
N LYS A 178 4.71 9.28 -19.40
CA LYS A 178 4.88 10.64 -19.91
C LYS A 178 4.12 11.68 -19.07
N ALA A 179 3.15 11.23 -18.29
CA ALA A 179 2.33 12.04 -17.39
C ALA A 179 2.75 11.91 -15.92
N CYS A 180 3.91 11.30 -15.64
CA CYS A 180 4.54 11.37 -14.32
C CYS A 180 4.73 12.85 -13.94
N PRO A 181 4.44 13.24 -12.69
CA PRO A 181 4.76 14.57 -12.22
C PRO A 181 6.27 14.81 -12.24
N TYR A 182 6.67 16.08 -12.27
CA TYR A 182 8.07 16.44 -12.02
C TYR A 182 8.48 15.95 -10.64
N ARG A 183 9.74 15.52 -10.53
CA ARG A 183 10.30 15.07 -9.26
C ARG A 183 10.09 16.10 -8.15
N ALA A 184 10.41 17.37 -8.40
CA ALA A 184 10.30 18.43 -7.40
C ALA A 184 8.87 18.52 -6.84
N ASP A 185 7.86 18.54 -7.70
CA ASP A 185 6.46 18.64 -7.29
C ASP A 185 6.02 17.43 -6.46
N PHE A 186 6.46 16.24 -6.84
CA PHE A 186 6.14 15.02 -6.11
C PHE A 186 6.74 15.00 -4.70
N TYR A 187 8.02 15.35 -4.55
CA TYR A 187 8.67 15.41 -3.24
C TYR A 187 8.12 16.56 -2.39
N ALA A 188 7.78 17.70 -2.99
CA ALA A 188 7.11 18.79 -2.28
C ALA A 188 5.75 18.35 -1.71
N LYS A 189 4.95 17.61 -2.49
CA LYS A 189 3.68 17.05 -1.99
C LYS A 189 3.88 15.97 -0.93
N LEU A 190 4.94 15.17 -1.03
CA LEU A 190 5.30 14.19 0.00
C LEU A 190 5.72 14.85 1.32
N ALA A 191 6.43 15.97 1.24
CA ALA A 191 6.88 16.73 2.40
C ALA A 191 5.72 17.46 3.10
N ALA A 192 4.68 17.86 2.35
CA ALA A 192 3.57 18.64 2.87
C ALA A 192 2.79 17.90 3.96
N ASP A 193 2.41 18.60 5.04
CA ASP A 193 1.51 18.07 6.06
C ASP A 193 0.05 18.17 5.56
N PRO A 194 -0.69 17.05 5.47
CA PRO A 194 -2.10 17.04 5.08
C PRO A 194 -3.00 17.92 5.97
N ALA A 195 -2.58 18.23 7.20
CA ALA A 195 -3.31 19.12 8.10
C ALA A 195 -2.93 20.61 7.95
N GLY A 196 -2.08 20.96 6.98
CA GLY A 196 -1.64 22.35 6.73
C GLY A 196 -0.50 22.82 7.63
N GLY A 197 0.16 21.91 8.36
CA GLY A 197 1.38 22.19 9.11
C GLY A 197 2.61 22.44 8.22
N PRO A 198 3.76 22.80 8.82
CA PRO A 198 5.00 22.99 8.07
C PRO A 198 5.44 21.68 7.39
N PRO A 199 6.02 21.76 6.19
CA PRO A 199 6.51 20.57 5.49
C PRO A 199 7.66 19.92 6.27
N ALA A 200 7.80 18.60 6.14
CA ALA A 200 8.97 17.88 6.63
C ALA A 200 10.24 18.37 5.93
N SER A 201 11.39 18.37 6.64
CA SER A 201 12.68 18.62 6.01
C SER A 201 13.04 17.51 5.03
N ASP A 202 13.90 17.81 4.06
CA ASP A 202 14.36 16.82 3.07
C ASP A 202 15.05 15.63 3.73
N GLU A 203 15.87 15.83 4.76
CA GLU A 203 16.54 14.75 5.49
C GLU A 203 15.51 13.84 6.14
N LYS A 204 14.51 14.43 6.80
CA LYS A 204 13.48 13.69 7.52
C LYS A 204 12.59 12.91 6.57
N LEU A 205 12.16 13.54 5.47
CA LEU A 205 11.38 12.89 4.42
C LEU A 205 12.14 11.71 3.82
N ASN A 206 13.41 11.91 3.46
CA ASN A 206 14.23 10.87 2.83
C ASN A 206 14.46 9.68 3.76
N GLU A 207 14.79 9.94 5.04
CA GLU A 207 14.99 8.90 6.04
C GLU A 207 13.73 8.04 6.21
N GLU A 208 12.58 8.68 6.40
CA GLU A 208 11.33 7.97 6.63
C GLU A 208 10.81 7.28 5.38
N LEU A 209 10.97 7.88 4.19
CA LEU A 209 10.62 7.24 2.92
C LEU A 209 11.45 5.99 2.69
N ASN A 210 12.75 6.02 2.98
CA ASN A 210 13.62 4.85 2.86
C ASN A 210 13.19 3.72 3.81
N LYS A 211 12.90 4.04 5.07
CA LYS A 211 12.37 3.05 6.04
C LYS A 211 11.05 2.44 5.57
N TRP A 212 10.15 3.26 5.03
CA TRP A 212 8.89 2.78 4.46
C TRP A 212 9.12 1.84 3.26
N LEU A 213 10.03 2.20 2.36
CA LEU A 213 10.38 1.39 1.19
C LEU A 213 11.02 0.06 1.57
N GLU A 214 11.91 0.03 2.56
CA GLU A 214 12.52 -1.19 3.09
C GLU A 214 11.47 -2.16 3.67
N ALA A 215 10.53 -1.62 4.44
CA ALA A 215 9.44 -2.41 5.01
C ALA A 215 8.51 -2.95 3.92
N LEU A 216 8.12 -2.12 2.94
CA LEU A 216 7.29 -2.56 1.82
C LEU A 216 8.00 -3.63 0.98
N ALA A 217 9.28 -3.45 0.66
CA ALA A 217 10.09 -4.43 -0.06
C ALA A 217 10.12 -5.77 0.68
N SER A 218 10.29 -5.74 2.00
CA SER A 218 10.29 -6.95 2.84
C SER A 218 8.96 -7.69 2.80
N ILE A 219 7.84 -6.96 2.85
CA ILE A 219 6.48 -7.54 2.76
C ILE A 219 6.25 -8.16 1.38
N VAL A 220 6.58 -7.42 0.31
CA VAL A 220 6.42 -7.90 -1.07
C VAL A 220 7.25 -9.15 -1.30
N ALA A 221 8.53 -9.15 -0.92
CA ALA A 221 9.43 -10.30 -1.11
C ALA A 221 8.94 -11.55 -0.36
N ARG A 222 8.46 -11.39 0.89
CA ARG A 222 7.87 -12.50 1.66
C ARG A 222 6.67 -13.10 0.93
N MET A 223 5.75 -12.25 0.45
CA MET A 223 4.54 -12.73 -0.20
C MET A 223 4.82 -13.31 -1.60
N GLU A 224 5.73 -12.72 -2.38
CA GLU A 224 6.18 -13.28 -3.66
C GLU A 224 6.78 -14.67 -3.45
N SER A 225 7.66 -14.85 -2.45
CA SER A 225 8.23 -16.15 -2.08
C SER A 225 7.15 -17.15 -1.67
N PHE A 226 6.16 -16.74 -0.87
CA PHE A 226 5.02 -17.58 -0.50
C PHE A 226 4.22 -18.05 -1.73
N TYR A 227 3.96 -17.16 -2.70
CA TYR A 227 3.28 -17.49 -3.96
C TYR A 227 4.06 -18.49 -4.80
N GLU A 228 5.38 -18.31 -4.90
CA GLU A 228 6.28 -19.18 -5.67
C GLU A 228 6.39 -20.57 -5.03
N THR A 229 6.73 -20.65 -3.74
CA THR A 229 6.90 -21.91 -3.01
C THR A 229 5.59 -22.70 -2.92
N GLY A 230 4.47 -22.03 -2.70
CA GLY A 230 3.15 -22.69 -2.64
C GLY A 230 2.51 -22.96 -3.99
N GLY A 231 3.11 -22.48 -5.08
CA GLY A 231 2.56 -22.58 -6.43
C GLY A 231 1.20 -21.88 -6.60
N TYR A 232 0.91 -20.87 -5.78
CA TYR A 232 -0.42 -20.25 -5.71
C TYR A 232 -0.79 -19.47 -6.96
N GLY A 233 0.20 -19.06 -7.77
CA GLY A 233 -0.02 -18.40 -9.07
C GLY A 233 -0.34 -19.34 -10.23
N LYS A 234 -0.25 -20.67 -10.05
CA LYS A 234 -0.56 -21.63 -11.11
C LYS A 234 -2.07 -21.77 -11.30
N GLY A 235 -2.52 -21.73 -12.56
CA GLY A 235 -3.94 -21.92 -12.91
C GLY A 235 -4.84 -20.73 -12.58
N LEU A 236 -4.26 -19.54 -12.44
CA LEU A 236 -4.96 -18.26 -12.39
C LEU A 236 -5.00 -17.62 -13.79
#